data_AF-A0AAV2IL39-F1
#
_entry.id   AF-A0AAV2IL39-F1
#
_cell.length_a   1.000
_cell.length_b   1.000
_cell.length_c   1.000
_cell.angle_alpha   90.00
_cell.angle_beta   90.00
_cell.angle_gamma   90.00
#
_symmetry.space_group_name_H-M   'P 1'
#
loop_
_entity.id
_entity.type
_entity.pdbx_description
1 polymer ?
#
loop_
_entity_poly.entity_id
_entity_poly.type
_entity_poly.pdbx_seq_one_letter_code
_entity_poly.pdbx_strand_id
1 'polypeptide(L)'
;MGKSSRHKAQNVHHFVPFSERISNVNIDVIHQIRRIDDETEGTLFGECITKWTELDLTDHFSNFRREIVGQVQTYEQLVHHKEEIILALKTHLNVQNSLALNALLE
;
A
#
# COMPACT_ATOMS: atom_id res chain seq x y z
N MET A 1 -36.05 -21.24 6.06
CA MET A 1 -36.60 -20.07 6.77
C MET A 1 -35.54 -18.97 6.75
N GLY A 2 -35.77 -17.92 5.95
CA GLY A 2 -34.79 -16.86 5.71
C GLY A 2 -34.63 -15.95 6.92
N LYS A 3 -33.38 -15.73 7.35
CA LYS A 3 -33.07 -14.71 8.34
C LYS A 3 -33.23 -13.34 7.67
N SER A 4 -34.23 -12.58 8.13
CA SER A 4 -34.55 -11.22 7.70
C SER A 4 -33.33 -10.31 7.78
N SER A 5 -33.01 -9.63 6.67
CA SER A 5 -31.91 -8.67 6.52
C SER A 5 -32.18 -7.31 7.20
N ARG A 6 -33.29 -7.15 7.93
CA ARG A 6 -33.79 -5.85 8.45
C ARG A 6 -33.18 -5.38 9.78
N HIS A 7 -32.17 -6.06 10.32
CA HIS A 7 -31.51 -5.65 11.58
C HIS A 7 -30.12 -5.03 11.42
N LYS A 8 -29.63 -4.79 10.20
CA LYS A 8 -28.35 -4.07 9.97
C LYS A 8 -28.46 -2.55 10.15
N ALA A 9 -29.29 -2.09 11.08
CA ALA A 9 -29.35 -0.70 11.53
C ALA A 9 -28.83 -0.55 12.97
N GLN A 10 -27.93 -1.44 13.41
CA GLN A 10 -27.39 -1.49 14.77
C GLN A 10 -25.86 -1.53 14.73
N ASN A 11 -25.26 -0.64 15.54
CA ASN A 11 -23.85 -0.45 15.86
C ASN A 11 -22.82 -0.78 14.75
N VAL A 12 -22.52 0.23 13.92
CA VAL A 12 -21.50 0.19 12.86
C VAL A 12 -20.11 -0.18 13.39
N HIS A 13 -19.80 0.18 14.65
CA HIS A 13 -18.52 -0.09 15.28
C HIS A 13 -18.69 -1.05 16.47
N HIS A 14 -18.42 -2.34 16.25
CA HIS A 14 -18.41 -3.34 17.30
C HIS A 14 -17.05 -4.04 17.38
N PHE A 15 -16.75 -4.62 18.54
CA PHE A 15 -15.52 -5.39 18.73
C PHE A 15 -15.56 -6.66 17.90
N VAL A 16 -14.50 -6.89 17.11
CA VAL A 16 -14.28 -8.13 16.37
C VAL A 16 -13.00 -8.78 16.92
N PRO A 17 -13.06 -10.00 17.47
CA PRO A 17 -11.89 -10.71 17.97
C PRO A 17 -10.82 -10.89 16.88
N PHE A 18 -9.55 -10.92 17.29
CA PHE A 18 -8.44 -11.09 16.35
C PHE A 18 -8.57 -12.37 15.51
N SER A 19 -8.99 -13.48 16.12
CA SER A 19 -9.22 -14.75 15.42
C SER A 19 -10.26 -14.64 14.30
N GLU A 20 -11.34 -13.88 14.54
CA GLU A 20 -12.38 -13.64 13.55
C GLU A 20 -11.90 -12.69 12.44
N ARG A 21 -11.11 -11.66 12.79
CA ARG A 21 -10.48 -10.78 11.79
C ARG A 21 -9.60 -11.58 10.84
N ILE A 22 -8.78 -12.50 11.35
CA ILE A 22 -7.92 -13.36 10.54
C ILE A 22 -8.73 -14.34 9.70
N SER A 23 -9.77 -14.98 10.24
CA SER A 23 -10.61 -15.90 9.46
C SER A 23 -11.34 -15.20 8.31
N ASN A 24 -11.57 -13.89 8.43
CA ASN A 24 -12.21 -13.08 7.40
C ASN A 24 -11.22 -12.54 6.35
N VAL A 25 -9.90 -12.70 6.53
CA VAL A 25 -8.92 -12.34 5.50
C VAL A 25 -9.00 -13.38 4.38
N ASN A 26 -9.32 -12.94 3.17
CA ASN A 26 -9.26 -13.74 1.96
C ASN A 26 -8.18 -13.20 1.02
N ILE A 27 -7.22 -14.04 0.64
CA ILE A 27 -6.15 -13.66 -0.29
C ILE A 27 -6.56 -14.11 -1.68
N ASP A 28 -7.21 -13.21 -2.42
CA ASP A 28 -7.59 -13.43 -3.82
C ASP A 28 -6.95 -12.37 -4.72
N VAL A 29 -5.74 -12.67 -5.18
CA VAL A 29 -4.94 -11.78 -6.02
C VAL A 29 -5.40 -11.74 -7.48
N ILE A 30 -6.25 -12.69 -7.92
CA ILE A 30 -6.69 -12.81 -9.31
C ILE A 30 -7.96 -12.00 -9.56
N HIS A 31 -8.87 -11.93 -8.58
CA HIS A 31 -10.14 -11.21 -8.70
C HIS A 31 -10.11 -9.78 -8.15
N GLN A 32 -8.97 -9.32 -7.65
CA GLN A 32 -8.78 -7.94 -7.23
C GLN A 32 -8.63 -7.04 -8.47
N ILE A 33 -9.74 -6.75 -9.14
CA ILE A 33 -9.79 -5.78 -10.24
C ILE A 33 -9.51 -4.41 -9.65
N ARG A 34 -8.23 -4.02 -9.59
CA ARG A 34 -7.85 -2.62 -9.47
C ARG A 34 -8.14 -1.99 -10.83
N ARG A 35 -9.00 -0.97 -10.85
CA ARG A 35 -9.02 -0.03 -11.98
C ARG A 35 -7.66 0.65 -11.97
N ILE A 36 -6.79 0.22 -12.88
CA ILE A 36 -5.65 1.04 -13.30
C ILE A 36 -6.30 2.05 -14.25
N ASP A 37 -6.26 3.34 -13.92
CA ASP A 37 -6.66 4.35 -14.89
C ASP A 37 -5.64 4.30 -16.04
N ASP A 38 -6.13 4.27 -17.27
CA ASP A 38 -5.28 4.12 -18.47
C ASP A 38 -4.40 5.37 -18.73
N GLU A 39 -4.56 6.44 -17.95
CA GLU A 39 -3.85 7.73 -18.05
C GLU A 39 -2.70 7.83 -17.04
N THR A 40 -1.78 6.86 -17.02
CA THR A 40 -0.58 6.99 -16.18
C THR A 40 0.39 8.00 -16.78
N GLU A 41 0.57 9.14 -16.10
CA GLU A 41 1.63 10.10 -16.42
C GLU A 41 2.95 9.64 -15.78
N GLY A 42 3.80 8.96 -16.55
CA GLY A 42 5.14 8.55 -16.12
C GLY A 42 5.27 7.06 -15.83
N THR A 43 5.45 6.68 -14.56
CA THR A 43 5.63 5.27 -14.16
C THR A 43 4.69 4.88 -13.04
N LEU A 44 4.19 3.64 -13.06
CA LEU A 44 3.37 3.07 -11.97
C LEU A 44 4.05 3.23 -10.60
N PHE A 45 5.38 3.04 -10.56
CA PHE A 45 6.15 3.21 -9.33
C PHE A 45 6.11 4.68 -8.84
N GLY A 46 6.33 5.64 -9.73
CA GLY A 46 6.26 7.07 -9.41
C GLY A 46 4.87 7.52 -8.96
N GLU A 47 3.81 6.95 -9.54
CA GLU A 47 2.44 7.17 -9.11
C GLU A 47 2.18 6.63 -7.70
N CYS A 48 2.65 5.42 -7.40
CA CYS A 48 2.55 4.86 -6.06
C CYS A 48 3.28 5.75 -5.03
N ILE A 49 4.48 6.24 -5.35
CA ILE A 49 5.20 7.18 -4.47
C ILE A 49 4.42 8.48 -4.27
N THR A 50 3.82 9.03 -5.32
CA THR A 50 2.99 10.24 -5.24
C THR A 50 1.76 10.01 -4.37
N LYS A 51 1.01 8.94 -4.62
CA LYS A 51 -0.15 8.52 -3.82
C LYS A 51 0.22 8.41 -2.34
N TRP A 52 1.29 7.69 -2.02
CA TRP A 52 1.68 7.47 -0.63
C TRP A 52 2.30 8.70 0.04
N THR A 53 2.80 9.66 -0.73
CA THR A 53 3.19 10.97 -0.20
C THR A 53 2.02 11.70 0.45
N GLU A 54 0.79 11.48 -0.03
CA GLU A 54 -0.41 12.09 0.54
C GLU A 54 -1.04 11.26 1.67
N LEU A 55 -0.87 9.94 1.64
CA LEU A 55 -1.55 9.00 2.54
C LEU A 55 -0.71 8.58 3.75
N ASP A 56 0.61 8.49 3.62
CA ASP A 56 1.52 8.05 4.67
C ASP A 56 2.47 9.18 5.09
N LEU A 57 2.12 9.82 6.21
CA LEU A 57 2.89 10.91 6.81
C LEU A 57 3.85 10.42 7.90
N THR A 58 4.14 9.11 7.95
CA THR A 58 5.05 8.56 8.96
C THR A 58 6.50 8.92 8.63
N ASP A 59 7.34 9.01 9.67
CA ASP A 59 8.77 9.24 9.48
C ASP A 59 9.44 8.12 8.68
N HIS A 60 8.97 6.87 8.86
CA HIS A 60 9.48 5.71 8.13
C HIS A 60 9.30 5.86 6.62
N PHE A 61 8.09 6.23 6.17
CA PHE A 61 7.84 6.47 4.76
C PHE A 61 8.57 7.73 4.26
N SER A 62 8.56 8.81 5.04
CA SER A 62 9.22 10.06 4.69
C SER A 62 10.73 9.87 4.46
N ASN A 63 11.38 9.03 5.27
CA ASN A 63 12.79 8.68 5.11
C ASN A 63 13.04 7.89 3.83
N PHE A 64 12.25 6.84 3.57
CA PHE A 64 12.33 6.06 2.34
C PHE A 64 12.16 6.94 1.09
N ARG A 65 11.05 7.71 1.05
CA ARG A 65 10.75 8.61 -0.08
C ARG A 65 11.88 9.58 -0.34
N ARG A 66 12.47 10.19 0.70
CA ARG A 66 13.57 11.15 0.55
C ARG A 66 14.80 10.55 -0.13
N GLU A 67 15.07 9.26 0.07
CA GLU A 67 16.19 8.58 -0.57
C GLU A 67 15.96 8.37 -2.07
N ILE A 68 14.73 8.07 -2.48
CA ILE A 68 14.45 7.59 -3.85
C ILE A 68 13.71 8.60 -4.75
N VAL A 69 13.11 9.66 -4.23
CA VAL A 69 12.21 10.57 -4.99
C VAL A 69 12.89 11.24 -6.19
N GLY A 70 14.21 11.42 -6.16
CA GLY A 70 14.99 11.96 -7.28
C GLY A 70 15.28 10.97 -8.40
N GLN A 71 15.04 9.67 -8.17
CA GLN A 71 15.47 8.56 -9.03
C GLN A 71 14.29 7.88 -9.76
N VAL A 72 13.06 8.34 -9.54
CA VAL A 72 11.83 7.62 -9.92
C VAL A 72 10.86 8.46 -10.75
N GLN A 73 11.30 9.62 -11.24
CA GLN A 73 10.43 10.59 -11.93
C GLN A 73 10.15 10.17 -13.37
N THR A 74 11.11 9.51 -14.03
CA THR A 74 10.95 8.94 -15.37
C THR A 74 11.26 7.45 -15.40
N TYR A 75 10.82 6.77 -16.45
CA TYR A 75 11.10 5.36 -16.66
C TYR A 75 12.59 5.07 -16.80
N GLU A 76 13.34 5.93 -17.49
CA GLU A 76 14.79 5.78 -17.68
C GLU A 76 15.53 5.88 -16.35
N GLN A 77 15.15 6.83 -15.49
CA GLN A 77 15.71 6.95 -14.14
C GLN A 77 15.41 5.70 -13.31
N LEU A 78 14.15 5.23 -13.34
CA LEU A 78 13.72 4.05 -12.61
C LEU A 78 14.52 2.80 -13.01
N VAL A 79 14.74 2.60 -14.32
CA VAL A 79 15.52 1.47 -14.84
C VAL A 79 17.01 1.63 -14.50
N HIS A 80 17.54 2.85 -14.58
CA HIS A 80 18.94 3.14 -14.28
C HIS A 80 19.29 2.90 -12.81
N HIS A 81 18.42 3.33 -11.88
CA HIS A 81 18.63 3.26 -10.44
C HIS A 81 17.95 2.04 -9.77
N LYS A 82 17.50 1.06 -10.55
CA LYS A 82 16.72 -0.10 -10.04
C LYS A 82 17.37 -0.80 -8.84
N GLU A 83 18.70 -0.92 -8.82
CA GLU A 83 19.43 -1.61 -7.76
C GLU A 83 19.44 -0.79 -6.46
N GLU A 84 19.63 0.52 -6.56
CA GLU A 84 19.57 1.45 -5.43
C GLU A 84 18.17 1.48 -4.81
N ILE A 85 17.13 1.53 -5.64
CA ILE A 85 15.74 1.55 -5.20
C ILE A 85 15.38 0.23 -4.48
N ILE A 86 15.78 -0.92 -5.03
CA ILE A 86 15.57 -2.23 -4.39
C ILE A 86 16.32 -2.31 -3.05
N LEU A 87 17.54 -1.78 -2.98
CA LEU A 87 18.31 -1.75 -1.75
C LEU A 87 17.63 -0.87 -0.68
N ALA A 88 17.14 0.31 -1.07
CA ALA A 88 16.38 1.19 -0.19
C ALA A 88 15.12 0.47 0.33
N LEU A 89 14.31 -0.12 -0.55
CA LEU A 89 13.12 -0.90 -0.17
C LEU A 89 13.44 -1.99 0.85
N LYS A 90 14.48 -2.80 0.61
CA LYS A 90 14.90 -3.85 1.55
C LYS A 90 15.33 -3.28 2.90
N THR A 91 16.02 -2.14 2.89
CA THR A 91 16.49 -1.49 4.12
C THR A 91 15.31 -1.00 4.95
N HIS A 92 14.35 -0.30 4.33
CA HIS A 92 13.19 0.26 5.00
C HIS A 92 12.14 -0.80 5.40
N LEU A 93 12.03 -1.92 4.67
CA LEU A 93 11.21 -3.07 5.05
C LEU A 93 11.75 -3.81 6.29
N ASN A 94 13.06 -3.74 6.54
CA ASN A 94 13.67 -4.38 7.71
C ASN A 94 13.55 -3.54 9.00
N VAL A 95 13.03 -2.32 8.92
CA VAL A 95 12.79 -1.47 10.09
C VAL A 95 11.72 -2.12 10.98
N GLN A 96 12.09 -2.42 12.22
CA GLN A 96 11.20 -3.06 13.19
C GLN A 96 10.02 -2.15 13.53
N ASN A 97 8.81 -2.72 13.55
CA ASN A 97 7.56 -1.99 13.81
C ASN A 97 7.36 -0.80 12.86
N SER A 98 7.81 -0.92 11.61
CA SER A 98 7.60 0.12 10.60
C SER A 98 6.11 0.39 10.42
N LEU A 99 5.75 1.67 10.50
CA LEU A 99 4.41 2.16 10.24
C LEU A 99 4.13 2.35 8.74
N ALA A 100 5.17 2.19 7.91
CA ALA A 100 5.11 2.40 6.46
C ALA A 100 4.89 1.11 5.65
N LEU A 101 4.64 -0.04 6.30
CA LEU A 101 4.56 -1.33 5.61
C LEU A 101 3.50 -1.35 4.51
N ASN A 102 2.36 -0.68 4.71
CA ASN A 102 1.34 -0.60 3.66
C ASN A 102 1.84 0.16 2.42
N ALA A 103 2.57 1.25 2.62
CA ALA A 103 3.14 2.04 1.54
C ALA A 103 4.30 1.33 0.82
N LEU A 104 5.13 0.60 1.56
CA LEU A 104 6.30 -0.11 1.03
C LEU A 104 5.96 -1.43 0.32
N LEU A 105 4.77 -1.99 0.55
CA LEU A 105 4.33 -3.28 0.00
C LEU A 105 3.25 -3.17 -1.08
N GLU A 106 2.73 -1.96 -1.33
CA GLU A 106 1.81 -1.71 -2.45
C GLU A 106 2.56 -1.67 -3.79
#